data_AF-A0A9W9RS75-F1
#
_entry.id   AF-A0A9W9RS75-F1
#
_cell.length_a   1.000
_cell.length_b   1.000
_cell.length_c   1.000
_cell.angle_alpha   90.00
_cell.angle_beta   90.00
_cell.angle_gamma   90.00
#
_symmetry.space_group_name_H-M   'P 1'
#
loop_
_entity.id
_entity.type
_entity.pdbx_description
1 polymer ?
#
loop_
_entity_poly.entity_id
_entity_poly.type
_entity_poly.pdbx_seq_one_letter_code
_entity_poly.pdbx_strand_id
1 'polypeptide(L)'
;GCGKGYDIFMFSLYGFDVVGLEISSKGVSIAEVYARKELQSPQAYGSGSTKSNKYERGSVSFIQGDFFQSSSTKGEKFDVIYDDTFLCALHPTMRAQWASQIAELLIPDGLLVCLEFPLFKDSSLTGPSWPLKGVHWNLLAEGGDEILYPPTSDQQVKGENGVFREEMVYQAREVV
;
A
#
# COMPACT_ATOMS: atom_id res chain seq x y z
N GLY A 1 -4.34 -5.98 -3.88
CA GLY A 1 -3.73 -7.29 -4.21
C GLY A 1 -2.88 -7.74 -3.05
N CYS A 2 -3.50 -8.24 -1.97
CA CYS A 2 -2.76 -8.63 -0.76
C CYS A 2 -1.99 -9.95 -0.91
N GLY A 3 -2.11 -10.65 -2.04
CA GLY A 3 -1.36 -11.86 -2.33
C GLY A 3 -1.60 -12.94 -1.28
N LYS A 4 -0.55 -13.32 -0.54
CA LYS A 4 -0.62 -14.34 0.52
C LYS A 4 -1.04 -13.79 1.89
N GLY A 5 -1.22 -12.47 2.04
CA GLY A 5 -1.72 -11.85 3.27
C GLY A 5 -0.73 -11.80 4.43
N TYR A 6 0.59 -11.77 4.16
CA TYR A 6 1.61 -11.66 5.20
C TYR A 6 1.44 -10.39 6.04
N ASP A 7 1.33 -9.24 5.37
CA ASP A 7 1.18 -7.94 6.01
C ASP A 7 -0.14 -7.84 6.75
N ILE A 8 -1.20 -8.42 6.18
CA ILE A 8 -2.53 -8.46 6.79
C ILE A 8 -2.47 -9.09 8.19
N PHE A 9 -1.82 -10.25 8.30
CA PHE A 9 -1.63 -10.89 9.61
C PHE A 9 -0.73 -10.05 10.53
N MET A 10 0.36 -9.48 10.00
CA MET A 10 1.31 -8.68 10.78
C MET A 10 0.65 -7.45 11.41
N PHE A 11 -0.12 -6.67 10.65
CA PHE A 11 -0.88 -5.52 11.17
C PHE A 11 -1.85 -5.94 12.28
N SER A 12 -2.51 -7.10 12.17
CA SER A 12 -3.42 -7.59 13.21
C SER A 12 -2.74 -7.81 14.56
N LEU A 13 -1.45 -8.20 14.57
CA LEU A 13 -0.67 -8.37 15.81
C LEU A 13 -0.46 -7.05 16.56
N TYR A 14 -0.59 -5.92 15.87
CA TYR A 14 -0.49 -4.57 16.43
C TYR A 14 -1.86 -3.94 16.72
N GLY A 15 -2.94 -4.72 16.67
CA GLY A 15 -4.28 -4.30 17.09
C GLY A 15 -5.15 -3.64 16.02
N PHE A 16 -4.73 -3.71 14.75
CA PHE A 16 -5.56 -3.26 13.63
C PHE A 16 -6.56 -4.34 13.22
N ASP A 17 -7.80 -3.93 12.93
CA ASP A 17 -8.73 -4.73 12.14
C ASP A 17 -8.36 -4.60 10.67
N VAL A 18 -8.00 -5.71 10.02
CA VAL A 18 -7.36 -5.68 8.71
C VAL A 18 -8.18 -6.44 7.67
N VAL A 19 -8.39 -5.80 6.53
CA VAL A 19 -9.03 -6.38 5.35
C VAL A 19 -8.02 -6.48 4.21
N GLY A 20 -7.79 -7.70 3.72
CA GLY A 20 -6.99 -7.93 2.52
C GLY A 20 -7.85 -7.98 1.26
N LEU A 21 -7.58 -7.13 0.26
CA LEU A 21 -8.24 -7.17 -1.04
C LEU A 21 -7.39 -7.90 -2.09
N GLU A 22 -7.95 -8.94 -2.71
CA GLU A 22 -7.27 -9.76 -3.72
C GLU A 22 -8.23 -10.16 -4.84
N ILE A 23 -7.79 -10.03 -6.11
CA ILE A 23 -8.65 -10.31 -7.27
C ILE A 23 -8.75 -11.83 -7.53
N SER A 24 -7.69 -12.57 -7.23
CA SER A 24 -7.62 -14.01 -7.44
C SER A 24 -8.31 -14.77 -6.31
N SER A 25 -9.35 -15.55 -6.64
CA SER A 25 -9.97 -16.48 -5.69
C SER A 25 -8.95 -17.44 -5.07
N LYS A 26 -7.97 -17.89 -5.86
CA LYS A 26 -6.87 -18.73 -5.38
C LYS A 26 -5.97 -17.98 -4.41
N GLY A 27 -5.68 -16.71 -4.67
CA GLY A 27 -4.92 -15.82 -3.79
C GLY A 27 -5.61 -15.68 -2.42
N VAL A 28 -6.90 -15.34 -2.42
CA VAL A 28 -7.74 -15.27 -1.21
C VAL A 28 -7.69 -16.57 -0.43
N SER A 29 -7.91 -17.73 -1.08
CA SER A 29 -7.85 -19.03 -0.39
C SER A 29 -6.48 -19.30 0.25
N ILE A 30 -5.38 -18.91 -0.40
CA ILE A 30 -4.04 -19.06 0.16
C ILE A 30 -3.86 -18.14 1.37
N ALA A 31 -4.31 -16.89 1.27
CA ALA A 31 -4.20 -15.91 2.35
C ALA A 31 -5.02 -16.32 3.59
N GLU A 32 -6.23 -16.82 3.41
CA GLU A 32 -7.06 -17.36 4.50
C GLU A 32 -6.41 -18.57 5.19
N VAL A 33 -5.81 -19.49 4.41
CA VAL A 33 -5.08 -20.64 4.97
C VAL A 33 -3.87 -20.19 5.78
N TYR A 34 -3.11 -19.24 5.24
CA TYR A 34 -1.98 -18.66 5.95
C TYR A 34 -2.41 -17.97 7.25
N ALA A 35 -3.37 -17.05 7.19
CA ALA A 35 -3.88 -16.33 8.35
C ALA A 35 -4.41 -17.29 9.42
N ARG A 36 -5.18 -18.32 9.06
CA ARG A 36 -5.69 -19.32 10.02
C ARG A 36 -4.55 -20.06 10.74
N LYS A 37 -3.50 -20.43 10.01
CA LYS A 37 -2.33 -21.10 10.59
C LYS A 37 -1.63 -20.20 11.59
N GLU A 38 -1.39 -18.95 11.22
CA GLU A 38 -0.72 -17.96 12.08
C GLU A 38 -1.58 -17.53 13.27
N LEU A 39 -2.91 -17.48 13.13
CA LEU A 39 -3.82 -17.19 14.24
C LEU A 39 -3.77 -18.28 15.32
N GLN A 40 -3.64 -19.56 14.92
CA GLN A 40 -3.54 -20.71 15.81
C GLN A 40 -2.17 -20.84 16.47
N SER A 41 -1.11 -20.62 15.69
CA SER A 41 0.27 -20.75 16.15
C SER A 41 1.13 -19.68 15.47
N PRO A 42 1.14 -18.45 16.01
CA PRO A 42 1.89 -17.35 15.42
C PRO A 42 3.36 -17.73 15.30
N GLN A 43 3.91 -17.64 14.10
CA GLN A 43 5.36 -17.72 13.95
C GLN A 43 6.00 -16.54 14.69
N ALA A 44 7.23 -16.74 15.12
CA ALA A 44 8.06 -15.71 15.74
C ALA A 44 8.47 -14.64 14.72
N TYR A 45 7.52 -13.89 14.14
CA TYR A 45 7.79 -12.69 13.39
C TYR A 45 8.32 -11.64 14.38
N GLY A 46 9.64 -11.45 14.41
CA GLY A 46 10.26 -10.48 15.30
C GLY A 46 10.11 -10.82 16.79
N SER A 47 10.47 -12.04 17.20
CA SER A 47 10.75 -12.36 18.62
C SER A 47 11.98 -11.59 19.12
N GLY A 48 11.85 -10.29 19.25
CA GLY A 48 12.56 -9.50 20.24
C GLY A 48 11.77 -9.55 21.54
N SER A 49 11.88 -10.68 22.26
CA SER A 49 11.42 -10.89 23.64
C SER A 49 9.91 -10.73 23.92
N THR A 50 9.27 -11.81 24.40
CA THR A 50 8.46 -11.90 25.64
C THR A 50 7.85 -10.65 26.31
N LYS A 51 7.54 -9.58 25.59
CA LYS A 51 6.67 -8.51 26.05
C LYS A 51 5.28 -8.85 25.55
N SER A 52 4.35 -9.00 26.50
CA SER A 52 2.92 -8.96 26.23
C SER A 52 2.66 -7.97 25.09
N ASN A 53 2.07 -8.41 23.98
CA ASN A 53 1.68 -7.48 22.92
C ASN A 53 0.90 -6.34 23.59
N LYS A 54 1.37 -5.11 23.39
CA LYS A 54 0.80 -3.91 24.01
C LYS A 54 -0.69 -3.75 23.66
N TYR A 55 -1.10 -4.34 22.55
CA TYR A 55 -2.43 -4.28 21.98
C TYR A 55 -3.05 -5.66 21.94
N GLU A 56 -4.37 -5.72 22.14
CA GLU A 56 -5.14 -6.91 21.76
C GLU A 56 -5.04 -7.11 20.25
N ARG A 57 -5.02 -8.37 19.80
CA ARG A 57 -4.94 -8.67 18.37
C ARG A 57 -6.25 -8.27 17.69
N GLY A 58 -6.15 -7.54 16.58
CA GLY A 58 -7.32 -7.19 15.76
C GLY A 58 -7.80 -8.33 14.86
N SER A 59 -8.91 -8.11 14.18
CA SER A 59 -9.52 -9.08 13.26
C SER A 59 -8.79 -9.13 11.91
N VAL A 60 -8.91 -10.28 11.23
CA VAL A 60 -8.36 -10.50 9.88
C VAL A 60 -9.47 -11.02 8.97
N SER A 61 -9.68 -10.35 7.84
CA SER A 61 -10.61 -10.79 6.81
C SER A 61 -10.06 -10.53 5.40
N PHE A 62 -10.70 -11.15 4.41
CA PHE A 62 -10.30 -11.04 3.01
C PHE A 62 -11.51 -10.79 2.13
N ILE A 63 -11.35 -9.93 1.13
CA ILE A 63 -12.31 -9.65 0.08
C ILE A 63 -11.74 -10.16 -1.24
N GLN A 64 -12.48 -11.03 -1.91
CA GLN A 64 -12.24 -11.30 -3.32
C GLN A 64 -12.85 -10.19 -4.15
N GLY A 65 -12.04 -9.37 -4.81
CA GLY A 65 -12.55 -8.24 -5.58
C GLY A 65 -11.50 -7.55 -6.43
N ASP A 66 -11.98 -6.79 -7.41
CA ASP A 66 -11.17 -5.91 -8.23
C ASP A 66 -11.01 -4.55 -7.53
N PHE A 67 -9.78 -4.13 -7.27
CA PHE A 67 -9.47 -2.84 -6.64
C PHE A 67 -10.04 -1.65 -7.41
N PHE A 68 -10.17 -1.76 -8.73
CA PHE A 68 -10.70 -0.69 -9.57
C PHE A 68 -12.23 -0.61 -9.60
N GLN A 69 -12.91 -1.55 -8.92
CA GLN A 69 -14.36 -1.55 -8.76
C GLN A 69 -14.73 -1.06 -7.36
N SER A 70 -15.38 0.10 -7.26
CA SER A 70 -15.80 0.69 -5.98
C SER A 70 -16.74 -0.22 -5.16
N SER A 71 -17.47 -1.12 -5.82
CA SER A 71 -18.32 -2.11 -5.15
C SER A 71 -17.55 -3.22 -4.43
N SER A 72 -16.27 -3.42 -4.73
CA SER A 72 -15.46 -4.50 -4.14
C SER A 72 -15.36 -4.38 -2.62
N THR A 73 -15.18 -3.17 -2.10
CA THR A 73 -15.11 -2.91 -0.65
C THR A 73 -16.48 -2.69 -0.01
N LYS A 74 -17.58 -2.86 -0.76
CA LYS A 74 -18.96 -2.69 -0.26
C LYS A 74 -19.22 -1.35 0.45
N GLY A 75 -18.48 -0.31 0.07
CA GLY A 75 -18.59 1.03 0.66
C GLY A 75 -17.80 1.24 1.96
N GLU A 76 -16.97 0.28 2.36
CA GLU A 76 -16.03 0.45 3.48
C GLU A 76 -15.02 1.57 3.20
N LYS A 77 -14.61 2.25 4.27
CA LYS A 77 -13.55 3.26 4.31
C LYS A 77 -12.53 2.87 5.37
N PHE A 78 -11.29 3.30 5.19
CA PHE A 78 -10.17 2.84 6.00
C PHE A 78 -9.40 4.02 6.61
N ASP A 79 -8.98 3.86 7.87
CA ASP A 79 -8.07 4.78 8.55
C ASP A 79 -6.65 4.71 7.98
N VAL A 80 -6.25 3.52 7.53
CA VAL A 80 -4.92 3.24 6.97
C VAL A 80 -5.05 2.35 5.75
N ILE A 81 -4.37 2.70 4.66
CA ILE A 81 -4.15 1.83 3.51
C ILE A 81 -2.66 1.54 3.38
N TYR A 82 -2.30 0.27 3.23
CA TYR A 82 -0.94 -0.20 2.99
C TYR A 82 -0.81 -0.71 1.55
N ASP A 83 -0.07 0.02 0.72
CA ASP A 83 0.28 -0.39 -0.65
C ASP A 83 1.68 -1.03 -0.63
N ASP A 84 1.71 -2.36 -0.57
CA ASP A 84 2.94 -3.13 -0.78
C ASP A 84 3.10 -3.45 -2.26
N THR A 85 4.00 -2.72 -2.92
CA THR A 85 4.43 -2.97 -4.31
C THR A 85 3.28 -3.15 -5.31
N PHE A 86 2.08 -2.66 -5.00
CA PHE A 86 0.91 -2.84 -5.85
C PHE A 86 0.93 -1.83 -6.99
N LEU A 87 1.21 -0.54 -6.71
CA LEU A 87 1.33 0.49 -7.75
C LEU A 87 2.38 0.14 -8.82
N CYS A 88 3.48 -0.48 -8.42
CA CYS A 88 4.55 -0.88 -9.35
C CYS A 88 4.13 -2.02 -10.28
N ALA A 89 3.17 -2.86 -9.86
CA ALA A 89 2.67 -3.97 -10.64
C ALA A 89 1.62 -3.52 -11.69
N LEU A 90 1.01 -2.36 -11.48
CA LEU A 90 0.02 -1.77 -12.40
C LEU A 90 0.68 -1.20 -13.65
N HIS A 91 -0.01 -1.33 -14.78
CA HIS A 91 0.36 -0.62 -16.01
C HIS A 91 0.23 0.91 -15.78
N PRO A 92 1.13 1.76 -16.32
CA PRO A 92 1.11 3.20 -16.08
C PRO A 92 -0.25 3.86 -16.31
N THR A 93 -0.97 3.46 -17.35
CA THR A 93 -2.31 4.00 -17.67
C THR A 93 -3.38 3.75 -16.61
N MET A 94 -3.13 2.89 -15.61
CA MET A 94 -4.06 2.59 -14.52
C MET A 94 -3.75 3.38 -13.24
N ARG A 95 -2.62 4.08 -13.18
CA ARG A 95 -2.09 4.66 -11.94
C ARG A 95 -2.86 5.89 -11.46
N ALA A 96 -3.39 6.69 -12.39
CA ALA A 96 -4.33 7.77 -12.06
C ALA A 96 -5.62 7.22 -11.42
N GLN A 97 -6.15 6.10 -11.96
CA GLN A 97 -7.31 5.43 -11.38
C GLN A 97 -6.97 4.84 -10.00
N TRP A 98 -5.75 4.34 -9.81
CA TRP A 98 -5.28 3.89 -8.50
C TRP A 98 -5.31 5.02 -7.48
N ALA A 99 -4.75 6.20 -7.81
CA ALA A 99 -4.73 7.34 -6.89
C ALA A 99 -6.15 7.80 -6.52
N SER A 100 -7.07 7.82 -7.49
CA SER A 100 -8.48 8.12 -7.25
C SER A 100 -9.14 7.11 -6.33
N GLN A 101 -8.89 5.81 -6.49
CA GLN A 101 -9.45 4.77 -5.63
C GLN A 101 -8.88 4.85 -4.20
N ILE A 102 -7.58 5.11 -4.04
CA ILE A 102 -6.96 5.31 -2.72
C ILE A 102 -7.61 6.50 -1.99
N ALA A 103 -7.76 7.65 -2.68
CA ALA A 103 -8.41 8.83 -2.12
C ALA A 103 -9.88 8.57 -1.77
N GLU A 104 -10.59 7.76 -2.56
CA GLU A 104 -11.96 7.37 -2.24
C GLU A 104 -12.01 6.46 -1.01
N LEU A 105 -11.13 5.47 -0.90
CA LEU A 105 -11.18 4.46 0.16
C LEU A 105 -10.68 4.95 1.52
N LEU A 106 -9.84 5.98 1.55
CA LEU A 106 -9.40 6.60 2.80
C LEU A 106 -10.48 7.50 3.40
N ILE A 107 -10.57 7.49 4.73
CA ILE A 107 -11.28 8.55 5.45
C ILE A 107 -10.50 9.87 5.35
N PRO A 108 -11.14 11.03 5.58
CA PRO A 108 -10.41 12.27 5.81
C PRO A 108 -9.35 12.10 6.89
N ASP A 109 -8.15 12.62 6.65
CA ASP A 109 -6.96 12.49 7.51
C ASP A 109 -6.44 11.06 7.72
N GLY A 110 -6.90 10.09 6.92
CA GLY A 110 -6.36 8.73 6.89
C GLY A 110 -4.95 8.65 6.30
N LEU A 111 -4.25 7.55 6.56
CA LEU A 111 -2.85 7.35 6.18
C LEU A 111 -2.71 6.39 5.01
N LEU A 112 -2.02 6.81 3.96
CA LEU A 112 -1.48 5.94 2.92
C LEU A 112 -0.01 5.63 3.24
N VAL A 113 0.33 4.35 3.35
CA VAL A 113 1.70 3.88 3.50
C VAL A 113 2.08 3.08 2.26
N CYS A 114 3.09 3.53 1.53
CA CYS A 114 3.57 2.89 0.30
C CYS A 114 4.94 2.26 0.50
N LEU A 115 5.07 0.95 0.25
CA LEU A 115 6.36 0.28 0.12
C LEU A 115 6.84 0.40 -1.34
N GLU A 116 7.65 1.42 -1.61
CA GLU A 116 8.05 1.74 -2.98
C GLU A 116 9.20 0.86 -3.49
N PHE A 117 8.92 0.08 -4.53
CA PHE A 117 9.93 -0.65 -5.29
C PHE A 117 9.48 -0.80 -6.75
N PRO A 118 10.36 -0.61 -7.75
CA PRO A 118 11.74 -0.16 -7.70
C PRO A 118 11.88 1.36 -7.91
N LEU A 119 12.62 2.03 -7.02
CA LEU A 119 12.86 3.48 -7.11
C LEU A 119 13.91 3.89 -8.14
N PHE A 120 14.84 3.00 -8.46
CA PHE A 120 16.00 3.29 -9.32
C PHE A 120 16.01 2.49 -10.62
N LYS A 121 14.85 1.99 -11.04
CA LYS A 121 14.70 1.33 -12.35
C LYS A 121 14.67 2.40 -13.45
N ASP A 122 15.39 2.14 -14.54
CA ASP A 122 15.41 3.02 -15.71
C ASP A 122 13.99 3.16 -16.32
N SER A 123 13.59 4.39 -16.63
CA SER A 123 12.24 4.73 -17.13
C SER A 123 11.90 4.09 -18.48
N SER A 124 12.90 3.68 -19.27
CA SER A 124 12.70 3.00 -20.55
C SER A 124 12.35 1.51 -20.41
N LEU A 125 12.51 0.93 -19.20
CA LEU A 125 12.29 -0.49 -18.98
C LEU A 125 10.83 -0.83 -18.73
N THR A 126 10.38 -1.93 -19.32
CA THR A 126 9.02 -2.46 -19.18
C THR A 126 8.82 -3.23 -17.86
N GLY A 127 7.56 -3.38 -17.43
CA GLY A 127 7.18 -4.09 -16.21
C GLY A 127 6.40 -5.39 -16.43
N PRO A 128 5.87 -6.00 -15.35
CA PRO A 128 6.07 -5.62 -13.95
C PRO A 128 7.43 -6.09 -13.38
N SER A 129 8.02 -5.40 -12.40
CA SER A 129 7.62 -4.10 -11.83
C SER A 129 7.95 -2.93 -12.76
N TRP A 130 7.07 -1.93 -12.88
CA TRP A 130 7.31 -0.72 -13.65
C TRP A 130 8.11 0.33 -12.83
N PRO A 131 8.89 1.22 -13.46
CA PRO A 131 9.59 2.31 -12.76
C PRO A 131 8.64 3.21 -11.95
N LEU A 132 9.12 3.72 -10.81
CA LEU A 132 8.32 4.52 -9.87
C LEU A 132 8.95 5.86 -9.44
N LYS A 133 10.13 6.24 -9.95
CA LYS A 133 10.81 7.46 -9.51
C LYS A 133 9.94 8.70 -9.74
N GLY A 134 9.47 9.35 -8.67
CA GLY A 134 8.63 10.55 -8.71
C GLY A 134 7.14 10.31 -9.00
N VAL A 135 6.74 9.05 -9.22
CA VAL A 135 5.36 8.68 -9.59
C VAL A 135 4.36 8.96 -8.48
N HIS A 136 4.67 8.56 -7.23
CA HIS A 136 3.79 8.78 -6.08
C HIS A 136 3.53 10.27 -5.84
N TRP A 137 4.59 11.09 -5.83
CA TRP A 137 4.48 12.52 -5.65
C TRP A 137 3.60 13.16 -6.73
N ASN A 138 3.85 12.82 -8.00
CA ASN A 138 3.06 13.36 -9.10
C ASN A 138 1.57 13.01 -8.97
N LEU A 139 1.25 11.75 -8.70
CA LEU A 139 -0.14 11.29 -8.60
C LEU A 139 -0.86 11.85 -7.37
N LEU A 140 -0.20 11.87 -6.20
CA LEU A 140 -0.85 12.09 -4.91
C LEU A 140 -0.79 13.56 -4.45
N ALA A 141 0.33 14.24 -4.71
CA ALA A 141 0.59 15.61 -4.25
C ALA A 141 0.38 16.66 -5.36
N GLU A 142 0.71 16.34 -6.60
CA GLU A 142 0.53 17.27 -7.73
C GLU A 142 -0.83 17.09 -8.43
N GLY A 143 -1.48 15.94 -8.24
CA GLY A 143 -2.71 15.59 -8.95
C GLY A 143 -2.50 15.32 -10.44
N GLY A 144 -1.27 14.93 -10.81
CA GLY A 144 -0.87 14.62 -12.18
C GLY A 144 -1.36 13.25 -12.66
N ASP A 145 -1.00 12.92 -13.90
CA ASP A 145 -1.34 11.67 -14.59
C ASP A 145 -0.12 10.78 -14.85
N GLU A 146 0.98 11.04 -14.13
CA GLU A 146 2.28 10.35 -14.24
C GLU A 146 3.14 10.70 -15.46
N ILE A 147 2.69 11.56 -16.38
CA ILE A 147 3.54 11.97 -17.51
C ILE A 147 4.63 12.91 -16.99
N LEU A 148 5.75 12.32 -16.57
CA LEU A 148 6.96 13.03 -16.19
C LEU A 148 7.59 13.61 -17.47
N TYR A 149 7.17 14.82 -17.86
CA TYR A 149 7.87 15.60 -18.88
C TYR A 149 9.35 15.76 -18.47
N PRO A 150 10.30 15.76 -19.41
CA PRO A 150 11.71 15.97 -19.06
C PRO A 150 11.84 17.25 -18.21
N PRO A 151 12.66 17.23 -17.15
CA PRO A 151 12.72 18.33 -16.21
C PRO A 151 13.15 19.58 -16.96
N THR A 152 12.22 20.52 -17.16
CA THR A 152 12.60 21.88 -17.51
C THR A 152 13.18 22.49 -16.25
N SER A 153 14.39 23.01 -16.36
CA SER A 153 15.26 23.44 -15.25
C SER A 153 14.72 24.58 -14.37
N ASP A 154 13.45 24.96 -14.51
CA ASP A 154 12.83 26.07 -13.80
C ASP A 154 11.35 25.79 -13.51
N GLN A 155 11.04 24.76 -12.71
CA GLN A 155 9.73 24.70 -12.07
C GLN A 155 9.88 24.80 -10.56
N GLN A 156 9.76 26.05 -10.10
CA GLN A 156 9.32 26.37 -8.75
C GLN A 156 8.03 25.60 -8.45
N VAL A 157 8.17 24.65 -7.54
CA VAL A 157 7.16 24.02 -6.70
C VAL A 157 5.96 24.93 -6.46
N LYS A 158 4.77 24.50 -6.89
CA LYS A 158 3.47 24.89 -6.30
C LYS A 158 2.35 24.02 -6.87
N GLY A 159 2.03 22.94 -6.16
CA GLY A 159 0.75 22.24 -6.27
C GLY A 159 0.02 22.35 -4.94
N GLU A 160 -0.83 23.37 -4.78
CA GLU A 160 -1.80 23.45 -3.66
C GLU A 160 -3.06 22.58 -3.92
N ASN A 161 -3.02 21.71 -4.94
CA ASN A 161 -4.18 20.98 -5.46
C ASN A 161 -4.15 19.45 -5.23
N GLY A 162 -3.11 18.90 -4.61
CA GLY A 162 -3.06 17.48 -4.25
C GLY A 162 -4.02 17.12 -3.13
N VAL A 163 -4.56 15.90 -3.15
CA VAL A 163 -5.41 15.35 -2.07
C VAL A 163 -4.60 14.77 -0.91
N PHE A 164 -3.28 14.58 -1.09
CA PHE A 164 -2.38 14.07 -0.06
C PHE A 164 -1.29 15.06 0.32
N ARG A 165 -0.81 14.95 1.56
CA ARG A 165 0.44 15.55 2.04
C ARG A 165 1.43 14.43 2.32
N GLU A 166 2.68 14.58 1.88
CA GLU A 166 3.75 13.61 2.13
C GLU A 166 4.44 13.92 3.47
N GLU A 167 4.66 12.89 4.29
CA GLU A 167 5.55 12.94 5.45
C GLU A 167 6.73 11.97 5.25
N MET A 168 7.92 12.51 5.06
CA MET A 168 9.15 11.71 4.93
C MET A 168 9.71 11.36 6.30
N VAL A 169 9.66 10.06 6.65
CA VAL A 169 10.22 9.55 7.90
C VAL A 169 11.62 8.99 7.66
N TYR A 170 12.64 9.64 8.24
CA TYR A 170 14.02 9.15 8.22
C TYR A 170 14.32 8.36 9.50
N GLN A 171 14.67 7.09 9.38
CA GLN A 171 15.17 6.30 10.50
C GLN A 171 16.70 6.21 10.42
N ALA A 172 17.37 6.67 11.48
CA ALA A 172 18.83 6.54 11.59
C ALA A 172 19.21 5.05 11.59
N ARG A 173 20.17 4.66 10.75
CA ARG A 173 20.82 3.36 10.89
C ARG A 173 21.78 3.44 12.07
N GLU A 174 21.73 2.46 12.96
CA GLU A 174 22.89 2.19 13.83
C GLU A 174 24.07 1.89 12.91
N VAL A 175 25.11 2.72 13.00
CA VAL A 175 26.40 2.44 12.38
C VAL A 175 27.07 1.42 13.28
N VAL A 176 27.04 0.15 12.85
CA VAL A 176 27.86 -0.92 13.43
C VAL A 176 29.26 -0.85 12.86
#